data_AF-A0AAN9A6H9-F1
#
_entry.id   AF-A0AAN9A6H9-F1
#
_cell.length_a   1.000
_cell.length_b   1.000
_cell.length_c   1.000
_cell.angle_alpha   90.00
_cell.angle_beta   90.00
_cell.angle_gamma   90.00
#
_symmetry.space_group_name_H-M   'P 1'
#
loop_
_entity.id
_entity.type
_entity.pdbx_description
1 polymer ?
#
loop_
_entity_poly.entity_id
_entity_poly.type
_entity_poly.pdbx_seq_one_letter_code
_entity_poly.pdbx_strand_id
1 'polypeptide(L)'
;QEREKNEQMKEQMNEQRKRDLEEQELDDHHWCAPLELQHWLQLTYERERIAFEKKQKAAREQFAQAREMCEKLNHQRRSLMGVFASVHGKMDTVDQSISRARTILEEVTHELSEKNQRWKNIEILSGCSITVNAGIQTLELMLRPQLNGRPHSTYAPSI
;
A
#
# COMPACT_ATOMS: atom_id res chain seq x y z
N GLN A 1 -59.12 8.21 28.78
CA GLN A 1 -59.07 7.70 27.39
C GLN A 1 -58.20 8.53 26.47
N GLU A 2 -58.59 9.74 26.04
CA GLU A 2 -57.79 10.51 25.06
C GLU A 2 -56.45 11.02 25.63
N ARG A 3 -56.43 11.42 26.91
CA ARG A 3 -55.18 11.78 27.62
C ARG A 3 -54.22 10.60 27.78
N GLU A 4 -54.73 9.45 28.21
CA GLU A 4 -53.92 8.22 28.34
C GLU A 4 -53.38 7.75 26.99
N LYS A 5 -54.17 7.88 25.92
CA LYS A 5 -53.73 7.53 24.57
C LYS A 5 -52.62 8.46 24.07
N ASN A 6 -52.69 9.75 24.41
CA ASN A 6 -51.63 10.73 24.14
C ASN A 6 -50.37 10.49 24.98
N GLU A 7 -50.51 10.05 26.23
CA GLU A 7 -49.37 9.67 27.08
C GLU A 7 -48.67 8.41 26.55
N GLN A 8 -49.42 7.37 26.20
CA GLN A 8 -48.87 6.16 25.57
C GLN A 8 -48.14 6.46 24.25
N MET A 9 -48.70 7.37 23.43
CA MET A 9 -48.06 7.76 22.17
C MET A 9 -46.75 8.53 22.41
N LYS A 10 -46.69 9.35 23.46
CA LYS A 10 -45.44 10.05 23.84
C LYS A 10 -44.38 9.09 24.37
N GLU A 11 -44.77 8.11 25.18
CA GLU A 11 -43.84 7.08 25.67
C GLU A 11 -43.26 6.27 24.51
N GLN A 12 -44.09 5.78 23.59
CA GLN A 12 -43.62 5.05 22.41
C GLN A 12 -42.68 5.88 21.53
N MET A 13 -42.95 7.18 21.38
CA MET A 13 -42.09 8.08 20.61
C MET A 13 -40.74 8.33 21.30
N ASN A 14 -40.72 8.41 22.63
CA ASN A 14 -39.49 8.54 23.40
C ASN A 14 -38.67 7.25 23.39
N GLU A 15 -39.31 6.09 23.49
CA GLU A 15 -38.65 4.78 23.37
C GLU A 15 -38.06 4.58 21.96
N GLN A 16 -38.79 4.98 20.92
CA GLN A 16 -38.26 4.95 19.55
C GLN A 16 -37.03 5.85 19.42
N ARG A 17 -37.11 7.10 19.87
CA ARG A 17 -35.97 8.03 19.83
C ARG A 17 -34.77 7.51 20.59
N LYS A 18 -34.99 6.82 21.72
CA LYS A 18 -33.93 6.20 22.50
C LYS A 18 -33.26 5.06 21.73
N ARG A 19 -34.04 4.19 21.09
CA ARG A 19 -33.50 3.14 20.21
C ARG A 19 -32.72 3.70 19.04
N ASP A 20 -33.23 4.75 18.39
CA ASP A 20 -32.55 5.39 17.26
C ASP A 20 -31.20 6.01 17.69
N LEU A 21 -31.13 6.57 18.90
CA LEU A 21 -29.88 7.08 19.48
C LEU A 21 -28.90 5.95 19.83
N GLU A 22 -29.39 4.85 20.41
CA GLU A 22 -28.58 3.66 20.72
C GLU A 22 -28.03 3.01 19.43
N GLU A 23 -28.83 2.93 18.35
CA GLU A 23 -28.39 2.47 17.02
C GLU A 23 -27.35 3.42 16.40
N GLN A 24 -27.53 4.73 16.57
CA GLN A 24 -26.58 5.73 16.08
C GLN A 24 -25.23 5.68 16.84
N GLU A 25 -25.24 5.44 18.15
CA GLU A 25 -24.02 5.28 18.96
C GLU A 25 -23.25 3.99 18.59
N LEU A 26 -23.96 2.94 18.19
CA LEU A 26 -23.36 1.70 17.67
C LEU A 26 -22.69 1.90 16.30
N ASP A 27 -23.24 2.78 15.45
CA ASP A 27 -22.64 3.13 14.15
C ASP A 27 -21.40 4.03 14.29
N ASP A 28 -21.32 4.81 15.38
CA ASP A 28 -20.20 5.72 15.68
C ASP A 28 -18.94 5.01 16.20
N HIS A 29 -19.01 3.70 16.47
CA HIS A 29 -17.87 2.88 16.89
C HIS A 29 -17.12 2.30 15.68
N HIS A 30 -16.60 3.17 14.81
CA HIS A 30 -15.61 2.74 13.83
C HIS A 30 -14.35 2.25 14.55
N TRP A 31 -14.05 0.95 14.39
CA TRP A 31 -12.84 0.36 14.94
C TRP A 31 -11.61 1.16 14.49
N CYS A 32 -10.77 1.54 15.44
CA CYS A 32 -9.49 2.18 15.19
C CYS A 32 -8.37 1.28 15.73
N ALA A 33 -7.35 1.05 14.90
CA ALA A 33 -6.22 0.21 15.26
C ALA A 33 -5.50 0.78 16.50
N PRO A 34 -5.16 -0.06 17.50
CA PRO A 34 -4.33 0.35 18.62
C PRO A 34 -3.00 0.94 18.16
N LEU A 35 -2.43 1.87 18.93
CA LEU A 35 -1.21 2.61 18.56
C LEU A 35 -0.03 1.68 18.21
N GLU A 36 0.14 0.58 18.96
CA GLU A 36 1.19 -0.39 18.67
C GLU A 36 1.00 -1.05 17.28
N LEU A 37 -0.23 -1.42 16.95
CA LEU A 37 -0.57 -1.97 15.62
C LEU A 37 -0.34 -0.92 14.53
N GLN A 38 -0.73 0.34 14.75
CA GLN A 38 -0.47 1.43 13.82
C GLN A 38 1.03 1.56 13.51
N HIS A 39 1.90 1.55 14.53
CA HIS A 39 3.34 1.63 14.31
C HIS A 39 3.88 0.44 13.50
N TRP A 40 3.40 -0.78 13.76
CA TRP A 40 3.77 -1.96 12.98
C TRP A 40 3.32 -1.88 11.52
N LEU A 41 2.11 -1.37 11.27
CA LEU A 41 1.60 -1.14 9.92
C LEU A 41 2.42 -0.09 9.19
N GLN A 42 2.77 1.03 9.85
CA GLN A 42 3.64 2.07 9.32
C GLN A 42 5.03 1.52 8.96
N LEU A 43 5.66 0.74 9.86
CA LEU A 43 6.96 0.12 9.58
C LEU A 43 6.88 -0.86 8.41
N THR A 44 5.78 -1.61 8.31
CA THR A 44 5.53 -2.54 7.20
C THR A 44 5.41 -1.78 5.88
N TYR A 45 4.63 -0.70 5.83
CA TYR A 45 4.51 0.18 4.67
C TYR A 45 5.88 0.73 4.24
N GLU A 46 6.67 1.25 5.18
CA GLU A 46 8.00 1.80 4.90
C GLU A 46 8.96 0.77 4.29
N ARG A 47 8.98 -0.45 4.83
CA ARG A 47 9.77 -1.56 4.26
C ARG A 47 9.29 -1.91 2.86
N GLU A 48 7.99 -1.98 2.65
CA GLU A 48 7.39 -2.28 1.36
C GLU A 48 7.69 -1.18 0.32
N ARG A 49 7.72 0.10 0.75
CA ARG A 49 8.05 1.26 -0.07
C ARG A 49 9.50 1.21 -0.52
N ILE A 50 10.44 1.00 0.41
CA ILE A 50 11.88 0.90 0.11
C ILE A 50 12.18 -0.28 -0.81
N ALA A 51 11.53 -1.43 -0.59
CA ALA A 51 11.67 -2.59 -1.48
C ALA A 51 11.18 -2.29 -2.89
N PHE A 52 10.02 -1.64 -3.01
CA PHE A 52 9.46 -1.22 -4.29
C PHE A 52 10.34 -0.19 -5.00
N GLU A 53 10.87 0.82 -4.31
CA GLU A 53 11.77 1.82 -4.89
C GLU A 53 13.01 1.18 -5.51
N LYS A 54 13.60 0.17 -4.84
CA LYS A 54 14.72 -0.61 -5.38
C LYS A 54 14.31 -1.37 -6.65
N LYS A 55 13.15 -2.04 -6.62
CA LYS A 55 12.61 -2.77 -7.78
C LYS A 55 12.34 -1.84 -8.97
N GLN A 56 11.72 -0.68 -8.71
CA GLN A 56 11.44 0.32 -9.73
C GLN A 56 12.74 0.88 -10.33
N LYS A 57 13.74 1.20 -9.50
CA LYS A 57 15.04 1.67 -9.98
C LYS A 57 15.69 0.63 -10.90
N ALA A 58 15.72 -0.64 -10.49
CA ALA A 58 16.28 -1.73 -11.30
C ALA A 58 15.54 -1.89 -12.65
N ALA A 59 14.21 -1.80 -12.66
CA ALA A 59 13.42 -1.85 -13.89
C ALA A 59 13.77 -0.70 -14.87
N ARG A 60 13.93 0.52 -14.35
CA ARG A 60 14.34 1.69 -15.15
C ARG A 60 15.75 1.53 -15.71
N GLU A 61 16.68 1.01 -14.91
CA GLU A 61 18.06 0.73 -15.35
C GLU A 61 18.10 -0.33 -16.45
N GLN A 62 17.35 -1.43 -16.30
CA GLN A 62 17.24 -2.46 -17.34
C GLN A 62 16.68 -1.91 -18.66
N PHE A 63 15.65 -1.07 -18.60
CA PHE A 63 15.11 -0.43 -19.79
C PHE A 63 16.12 0.51 -20.46
N ALA A 64 16.85 1.30 -19.67
CA ALA A 64 17.90 2.17 -20.19
C ALA A 64 19.01 1.37 -20.90
N GLN A 65 19.45 0.26 -20.30
CA GLN A 65 20.45 -0.64 -20.91
C GLN A 65 19.94 -1.28 -22.20
N ALA A 66 18.69 -1.76 -22.23
CA ALA A 66 18.08 -2.32 -23.43
C ALA A 66 18.03 -1.30 -24.58
N ARG A 67 17.71 -0.04 -24.26
CA ARG A 67 17.73 1.05 -25.23
C ARG A 67 19.14 1.36 -25.74
N GLU A 68 20.14 1.41 -24.86
CA GLU A 68 21.54 1.65 -25.25
C GLU A 68 22.06 0.55 -26.17
N MET A 69 21.74 -0.72 -25.90
CA MET A 69 22.10 -1.84 -26.79
C MET A 69 21.48 -1.69 -28.19
N CYS A 70 20.23 -1.23 -28.25
CA CYS A 70 19.55 -0.95 -29.52
C CYS A 70 20.21 0.18 -30.30
N GLU A 71 20.53 1.28 -29.63
CA GLU A 71 21.22 2.43 -30.25
C GLU A 71 22.60 2.04 -30.79
N LYS A 72 23.37 1.24 -30.03
CA LYS A 72 24.67 0.69 -30.47
C LYS A 72 24.53 -0.22 -31.70
N LEU A 73 23.54 -1.12 -31.71
CA LEU A 73 23.28 -2.00 -32.85
C LEU A 73 22.89 -1.20 -34.10
N ASN A 74 22.06 -0.16 -33.96
CA ASN A 74 21.69 0.73 -35.05
C ASN A 74 22.90 1.53 -35.56
N HIS A 75 23.78 2.02 -34.68
CA HIS A 75 25.01 2.71 -35.09
C HIS A 75 25.98 1.78 -35.83
N GLN A 76 26.18 0.56 -35.33
CA GLN A 76 27.00 -0.46 -36.01
C GLN A 76 26.46 -0.80 -37.40
N ARG A 77 25.14 -0.95 -37.56
CA ARG A 77 24.50 -1.15 -38.88
C ARG A 77 24.75 0.00 -39.85
N ARG A 78 24.75 1.25 -39.37
CA ARG A 78 24.97 2.45 -40.21
C ARG A 78 26.45 2.67 -40.56
N SER A 79 27.38 2.25 -39.69
CA SER A 79 28.82 2.47 -39.85
C SER A 79 29.53 1.42 -40.71
N LEU A 80 28.93 0.24 -40.94
CA LEU A 80 29.56 -0.82 -41.71
C LEU A 80 29.44 -0.58 -43.23
N MET A 81 30.46 0.06 -43.78
CA MET A 81 30.94 -0.23 -45.14
C MET A 81 31.40 -1.71 -45.18
N GLY A 82 30.51 -2.61 -45.61
CA GLY A 82 30.91 -3.80 -46.38
C GLY A 82 31.44 -5.07 -45.68
N VAL A 83 31.11 -5.41 -44.43
CA VAL A 83 31.52 -6.72 -43.87
C VAL A 83 30.32 -7.55 -43.36
N PHE A 84 30.12 -8.70 -44.00
CA PHE A 84 29.12 -9.73 -43.76
C PHE A 84 29.25 -10.39 -42.37
N ALA A 85 28.79 -9.74 -41.30
CA ALA A 85 28.70 -10.36 -39.98
C ALA A 85 27.22 -10.63 -39.61
N SER A 86 26.96 -11.79 -39.01
CA SER A 86 25.64 -12.26 -38.53
C SER A 86 24.93 -11.23 -37.63
N VAL A 87 24.12 -10.35 -38.23
CA VAL A 87 23.32 -9.33 -37.51
C VAL A 87 22.02 -9.90 -36.97
N HIS A 88 21.49 -10.99 -37.55
CA HIS A 88 20.15 -11.49 -37.24
C HIS A 88 20.02 -11.96 -35.78
N GLY A 89 20.94 -12.80 -35.28
CA GLY A 89 20.91 -13.25 -33.87
C GLY A 89 21.20 -12.14 -32.84
N LYS A 90 21.90 -11.07 -33.23
CA LYS A 90 22.12 -9.89 -32.37
C LYS A 90 20.88 -8.98 -32.31
N MET A 91 20.10 -8.94 -33.39
CA MET A 91 18.84 -8.21 -33.45
C MET A 91 17.80 -8.88 -32.54
N ASP A 92 17.63 -10.20 -32.67
CA ASP A 92 16.65 -10.95 -31.86
C ASP A 92 16.93 -10.84 -30.36
N THR A 93 18.21 -10.81 -29.95
CA THR A 93 18.60 -10.66 -28.54
C THR A 93 18.34 -9.25 -28.00
N VAL A 94 18.51 -8.21 -28.81
CA VAL A 94 18.14 -6.83 -28.44
C VAL A 94 16.63 -6.68 -28.34
N ASP A 95 15.87 -7.20 -29.31
CA ASP A 95 14.42 -7.12 -29.32
C ASP A 95 13.80 -7.87 -28.13
N GLN A 96 14.32 -9.06 -27.80
CA GLN A 96 13.94 -9.78 -26.57
C GLN A 96 14.26 -8.97 -25.32
N SER A 97 15.43 -8.32 -25.25
CA SER A 97 15.82 -7.49 -24.11
C SER A 97 14.90 -6.28 -23.91
N ILE A 98 14.49 -5.62 -25.00
CA ILE A 98 13.54 -4.50 -24.97
C ILE A 98 12.17 -4.97 -24.52
N SER A 99 11.68 -6.08 -25.09
CA SER A 99 10.37 -6.65 -24.75
C SER A 99 10.29 -6.99 -23.26
N ARG A 100 11.29 -7.71 -22.74
CA ARG A 100 11.38 -8.03 -21.30
C ARG A 100 11.42 -6.78 -20.43
N ALA A 101 12.21 -5.77 -20.79
CA ALA A 101 12.30 -4.54 -20.01
C ALA A 101 10.95 -3.78 -19.96
N ARG A 102 10.17 -3.81 -21.04
CA ARG A 102 8.81 -3.24 -21.06
C ARG A 102 7.86 -4.00 -20.14
N THR A 103 7.85 -5.33 -20.22
CA THR A 103 7.04 -6.16 -19.32
C THR A 103 7.35 -5.87 -17.85
N ILE A 104 8.63 -5.76 -17.48
CA ILE A 104 9.02 -5.46 -16.09
C ILE A 104 8.53 -4.06 -15.66
N LEU A 105 8.54 -3.06 -16.55
CA LEU A 105 7.98 -1.74 -16.25
C LEU A 105 6.46 -1.77 -16.09
N GLU A 106 5.75 -2.55 -16.90
CA GLU A 106 4.31 -2.77 -16.77
C GLU A 106 3.97 -3.44 -15.43
N GLU A 107 4.72 -4.47 -15.04
CA GLU A 107 4.59 -5.13 -13.74
C GLU A 107 4.79 -4.16 -12.58
N VAL A 108 5.85 -3.34 -12.62
CA VAL A 108 6.12 -2.32 -11.59
C VAL A 108 5.00 -1.27 -11.53
N THR A 109 4.38 -0.94 -12.66
CA THR A 109 3.26 0.00 -12.73
C THR A 109 2.01 -0.60 -12.08
N HIS A 110 1.68 -1.85 -12.42
CA HIS A 110 0.56 -2.57 -11.84
C HIS A 110 0.75 -2.75 -10.32
N GLU A 111 1.94 -3.14 -9.89
CA GLU A 111 2.29 -3.29 -8.48
C GLU A 111 2.15 -1.96 -7.72
N LEU A 112 2.55 -0.82 -8.30
CA LEU A 112 2.34 0.48 -7.66
C LEU A 112 0.86 0.80 -7.46
N SER A 113 0.04 0.56 -8.48
CA SER A 113 -1.41 0.78 -8.42
C SER A 113 -2.05 -0.09 -7.34
N GLU A 114 -1.68 -1.38 -7.29
CA GLU A 114 -2.14 -2.32 -6.28
C GLU A 114 -1.77 -1.84 -4.87
N LYS A 115 -0.50 -1.51 -4.63
CA LYS A 115 0.00 -1.07 -3.33
C LYS A 115 -0.75 0.17 -2.84
N ASN A 116 -0.94 1.15 -3.71
CA ASN A 116 -1.67 2.38 -3.37
C ASN A 116 -3.12 2.08 -2.96
N GLN A 117 -3.80 1.22 -3.73
CA GLN A 117 -5.18 0.85 -3.43
C GLN A 117 -5.28 0.03 -2.13
N ARG A 118 -4.38 -0.94 -1.94
CA ARG A 118 -4.33 -1.76 -0.74
C ARG A 118 -4.07 -0.93 0.50
N TRP A 119 -3.06 -0.07 0.49
CA TRP A 119 -2.76 0.78 1.64
C TRP A 119 -3.86 1.78 1.96
N LYS A 120 -4.50 2.36 0.93
CA LYS A 120 -5.70 3.20 1.13
C LYS A 120 -6.82 2.42 1.81
N ASN A 121 -7.09 1.19 1.39
CA ASN A 121 -8.11 0.34 2.00
C ASN A 121 -7.73 -0.04 3.45
N ILE A 122 -6.46 -0.33 3.71
CA ILE A 122 -5.99 -0.64 5.08
C ILE A 122 -6.16 0.59 5.97
N GLU A 123 -5.83 1.81 5.54
CA GLU A 123 -6.04 3.03 6.33
C GLU A 123 -7.52 3.26 6.64
N ILE A 124 -8.42 3.07 5.66
CA ILE A 124 -9.87 3.17 5.87
C ILE A 124 -10.34 2.14 6.91
N LEU A 125 -9.94 0.87 6.75
CA LEU A 125 -10.36 -0.20 7.63
C LEU A 125 -9.75 -0.10 9.03
N SER A 126 -8.57 0.50 9.17
CA SER A 126 -7.87 0.66 10.45
C SER A 126 -8.13 1.97 11.17
N GLY A 127 -8.80 2.93 10.53
CA GLY A 127 -9.12 4.21 11.13
C GLY A 127 -7.89 5.05 11.51
N CYS A 128 -6.71 4.73 10.98
CA CYS A 128 -5.45 5.40 11.33
C CYS A 128 -4.59 5.69 10.10
N SER A 129 -3.71 6.70 10.20
CA SER A 129 -2.79 7.05 9.11
C SER A 129 -1.55 6.16 9.13
N ILE A 130 -1.23 5.57 7.98
CA ILE A 130 -0.15 4.61 7.79
C ILE A 130 0.87 5.13 6.76
N THR A 131 0.38 5.68 5.65
CA THR A 131 1.20 6.15 4.53
C THR A 131 1.91 7.47 4.85
N VAL A 132 1.30 8.30 5.72
CA VAL A 132 1.90 9.51 6.27
C VAL A 132 2.41 9.19 7.68
N ASN A 133 3.71 8.98 7.80
CA ASN A 133 4.32 8.49 9.04
C ASN A 133 5.69 9.13 9.31
N ALA A 134 6.29 8.82 10.46
CA ALA A 134 7.54 9.41 10.95
C ALA A 134 8.83 8.88 10.27
N GLY A 135 8.70 7.99 9.29
CA GLY A 135 9.80 7.36 8.58
C GLY A 135 10.39 6.13 9.28
N ILE A 136 11.05 5.26 8.49
CA ILE A 136 11.51 3.95 8.94
C ILE A 136 12.43 4.00 10.18
N GLN A 137 13.39 4.93 10.26
CA GLN A 137 14.33 4.98 11.38
C GLN A 137 13.62 5.29 12.70
N THR A 138 12.67 6.22 12.68
CA THR A 138 11.89 6.59 13.86
C THR A 138 11.01 5.43 14.32
N LEU A 139 10.35 4.76 13.38
CA LEU A 139 9.49 3.62 13.66
C LEU A 139 10.26 2.43 14.23
N GLU A 140 11.45 2.15 13.70
CA GLU A 140 12.33 1.12 14.25
C GLU A 140 12.77 1.44 15.68
N LEU A 141 12.99 2.71 16.02
CA LEU A 141 13.30 3.11 17.39
C LEU A 141 12.10 2.97 18.32
N MET A 142 10.89 3.35 17.87
CA MET A 142 9.66 3.23 18.65
C MET A 142 9.28 1.78 18.96
N LEU A 143 9.54 0.86 18.02
CA LEU A 143 9.22 -0.56 18.13
C LEU A 143 10.33 -1.41 18.74
N ARG A 144 11.48 -0.82 19.11
CA ARG A 144 12.51 -1.55 19.85
C ARG A 144 11.93 -2.03 21.18
N PRO A 145 12.19 -3.29 21.58
CA PRO A 145 11.86 -3.75 22.91
C PRO A 145 12.51 -2.81 23.92
N GLN A 146 11.69 -2.07 24.68
CA GLN A 146 12.19 -1.23 25.75
C GLN A 146 12.85 -2.19 26.75
N LEU A 147 14.17 -2.07 26.93
CA LEU A 147 14.96 -2.93 27.82
C LEU A 147 14.53 -2.86 29.30
N ASN A 148 13.58 -1.98 29.63
CA ASN A 148 12.96 -1.90 30.95
C ASN A 148 11.49 -2.30 30.86
N GLY A 149 11.23 -3.55 31.23
CA GLY A 149 9.93 -4.22 31.23
C GLY A 149 8.79 -3.41 31.86
N ARG A 150 7.91 -2.90 31.00
CA ARG A 150 6.50 -2.73 31.36
C ARG A 150 5.73 -3.90 30.76
N PRO A 151 5.06 -4.74 31.56
CA PRO A 151 4.06 -5.64 31.01
C PRO A 151 2.99 -4.76 30.37
N HIS A 152 2.83 -4.86 29.06
CA HIS A 152 1.76 -4.15 28.38
C HIS A 152 0.44 -4.73 28.89
N SER A 153 -0.25 -3.89 29.65
CA SER A 153 -1.62 -4.01 30.16
C SER A 153 -2.41 -5.20 29.61
N THR A 154 -2.57 -6.20 30.48
CA THR A 154 -3.78 -7.01 30.72
C THR A 154 -4.85 -6.93 29.63
N TYR A 155 -4.99 -8.01 28.88
CA TYR A 155 -6.27 -8.45 28.34
C TYR A 155 -7.30 -8.44 29.47
N ALA A 156 -8.22 -7.48 29.43
CA ALA A 156 -9.47 -7.61 30.18
C ALA A 156 -10.29 -8.71 29.49
N PRO A 157 -10.80 -9.73 30.21
CA PRO A 157 -11.70 -10.70 29.63
C PRO A 157 -13.06 -10.02 29.42
N SER A 158 -13.52 -9.93 28.18
CA SER A 158 -14.93 -9.65 27.90
C SER A 158 -15.75 -10.89 28.28
N ILE A 159 -16.80 -10.64 29.06
CA ILE A 159 -17.84 -11.58 29.51
C ILE A 159 -18.55 -12.21 28.31
#